data_AF-A0A437AKU8-F1
#
_entry.id   AF-A0A437AKU8-F1
#
_cell.length_a   1.000
_cell.length_b   1.000
_cell.length_c   1.000
_cell.angle_alpha   90.00
_cell.angle_beta   90.00
_cell.angle_gamma   90.00
#
_symmetry.space_group_name_H-M   'P 1'
#
loop_
_entity.id
_entity.type
_entity.pdbx_description
1 polymer ?
#
loop_
_entity_poly.entity_id
_entity_poly.type
_entity_poly.pdbx_seq_one_letter_code
_entity_poly.pdbx_strand_id
1 'polypeptide(L)'
;MNLKNEYFNDWTKNPIIHKSKILNYDFLLENECLTLIEDDYYCLSKDLEDIKALFYDQEIKKLTKELEIQDVNLEIKNFISKLNKYNELKDIGQAMIGKIADLKGITIKEANEIFEIKEEY
;
A
#
# COMPACT_ATOMS: atom_id res chain seq x y z
N MET A 1 8.17 6.80 14.42
CA MET A 1 6.73 6.50 14.31
C MET A 1 6.53 5.06 14.74
N ASN A 2 5.93 4.86 15.91
CA ASN A 2 5.96 3.59 16.64
C ASN A 2 4.75 2.74 16.22
N LEU A 3 4.84 2.06 15.08
CA LEU A 3 3.77 1.19 14.55
C LEU A 3 3.88 -0.20 15.20
N LYS A 4 3.48 -0.30 16.46
CA LYS A 4 2.98 -1.57 17.01
C LYS A 4 1.49 -1.43 17.27
N ASN A 5 0.73 -1.26 16.21
CA ASN A 5 -0.70 -1.56 16.24
C ASN A 5 -0.82 -3.09 16.21
N GLU A 6 -0.66 -3.72 17.38
CA GLU A 6 -1.01 -5.12 17.52
C GLU A 6 -2.54 -5.20 17.45
N TYR A 7 -3.07 -5.52 16.25
CA TYR A 7 -4.51 -5.68 16.00
C TYR A 7 -5.09 -6.91 16.71
N PHE A 8 -4.25 -7.85 17.15
CA PHE A 8 -4.64 -9.09 17.80
C PHE A 8 -3.71 -9.39 18.97
N ASN A 9 -4.22 -10.08 20.00
CA ASN A 9 -3.40 -10.54 21.11
C ASN A 9 -2.35 -11.56 20.65
N ASP A 10 -1.28 -11.69 21.43
CA ASP A 10 -0.33 -12.78 21.27
C ASP A 10 -0.89 -14.07 21.90
N TRP A 11 -1.68 -14.79 21.11
CA TRP A 11 -2.30 -16.06 21.51
C TRP A 11 -1.28 -17.20 21.70
N THR A 12 -0.01 -17.01 21.29
CA THR A 12 1.05 -17.99 21.58
C THR A 12 1.55 -17.91 23.02
N LYS A 13 1.48 -16.72 23.64
CA LYS A 13 1.84 -16.50 25.04
C LYS A 13 0.66 -16.70 25.99
N ASN A 14 -0.55 -16.32 25.56
CA ASN A 14 -1.78 -16.49 26.31
C ASN A 14 -2.83 -17.18 25.42
N PRO A 15 -2.90 -18.52 25.41
CA PRO A 15 -3.77 -19.27 24.51
C PRO A 15 -5.26 -19.14 24.85
N ILE A 16 -5.58 -18.71 26.06
CA ILE A 16 -6.94 -18.52 26.56
C ILE A 16 -7.06 -17.10 27.09
N ILE A 17 -7.98 -16.32 26.53
CA ILE A 17 -8.15 -14.90 26.86
C ILE A 17 -9.63 -14.63 27.15
N HIS A 18 -9.88 -13.89 28.22
CA HIS A 18 -11.24 -13.43 28.57
C HIS A 18 -11.71 -12.37 27.56
N LYS A 19 -13.00 -12.41 27.19
CA LYS A 19 -13.67 -11.49 26.24
C LYS A 19 -13.21 -10.03 26.33
N SER A 20 -13.15 -9.50 27.55
CA SER A 20 -12.81 -8.09 27.81
C SER A 20 -11.37 -7.70 27.48
N LYS A 21 -10.49 -8.67 27.24
CA LYS A 21 -9.07 -8.47 26.92
C LYS A 21 -8.73 -8.86 25.49
N ILE A 22 -9.70 -9.35 24.72
CA ILE A 22 -9.52 -9.74 23.32
C ILE A 22 -9.55 -8.49 22.45
N LEU A 23 -8.46 -8.26 21.72
CA LEU A 23 -8.35 -7.23 20.69
C LEU A 23 -9.11 -7.68 19.45
N ASN A 24 -9.90 -6.77 18.87
CA ASN A 24 -10.77 -7.04 17.72
C ASN A 24 -11.72 -8.23 17.95
N TYR A 25 -12.30 -8.32 19.15
CA TYR A 25 -13.24 -9.38 19.51
C TYR A 25 -14.40 -9.53 18.51
N ASP A 26 -15.00 -8.41 18.08
CA ASP A 26 -16.14 -8.43 17.16
C ASP A 26 -15.76 -9.06 15.81
N PHE A 27 -14.60 -8.69 15.24
CA PHE A 27 -14.07 -9.30 14.01
C PHE A 27 -13.82 -10.81 14.19
N LEU A 28 -13.22 -11.21 15.31
CA LEU A 28 -12.89 -12.61 15.58
C LEU A 28 -14.16 -13.46 15.79
N LEU A 29 -15.20 -12.87 16.39
CA LEU A 29 -16.49 -13.51 16.58
C LEU A 29 -17.25 -13.64 15.25
N GLU A 30 -17.30 -12.58 14.45
CA GLU A 30 -17.97 -12.55 13.13
C GLU A 30 -17.36 -13.54 12.13
N ASN A 31 -16.04 -13.79 12.21
CA ASN A 31 -15.33 -14.73 11.33
C ASN A 31 -15.19 -16.15 11.89
N GLU A 32 -15.90 -16.46 12.99
CA GLU A 32 -15.88 -17.77 13.68
C GLU A 32 -14.46 -18.23 14.06
N CYS A 33 -13.58 -17.26 14.40
CA CYS A 33 -12.18 -17.49 14.75
C CYS A 33 -11.99 -17.79 16.26
N LEU A 34 -13.07 -17.74 17.05
CA LEU A 34 -13.06 -17.97 18.49
C LEU A 34 -13.92 -19.17 18.88
N THR A 35 -13.36 -20.05 19.70
CA THR A 35 -14.12 -21.11 20.38
C THR A 35 -14.30 -20.71 21.84
N LEU A 36 -15.54 -20.69 22.31
CA LEU A 36 -15.85 -20.48 23.73
C LEU A 36 -15.45 -21.71 24.52
N ILE A 37 -14.69 -21.52 25.59
CA ILE A 37 -14.35 -22.59 26.54
C ILE A 37 -15.37 -22.57 27.68
N GLU A 38 -15.23 -21.64 28.63
CA GLU A 38 -16.12 -21.46 29.80
C GLU A 38 -16.02 -20.01 30.30
N ASP A 39 -17.04 -19.48 31.00
CA ASP A 39 -17.04 -18.18 31.68
C ASP A 39 -16.43 -17.00 30.87
N ASP A 40 -16.90 -16.80 29.64
CA ASP A 40 -16.42 -15.73 28.73
C ASP A 40 -14.92 -15.82 28.34
N TYR A 41 -14.28 -16.98 28.51
CA TYR A 41 -12.96 -17.26 27.98
C TYR A 41 -13.02 -17.91 26.60
N TYR A 42 -12.22 -17.38 25.68
CA TYR A 42 -12.13 -17.88 24.30
C TYR A 42 -10.72 -18.36 23.99
N CYS A 43 -10.63 -19.29 23.04
CA CYS A 43 -9.38 -19.66 22.36
C CYS A 43 -9.52 -19.48 20.84
N LEU A 44 -8.39 -19.34 20.15
CA LEU A 44 -8.39 -19.30 18.69
C LEU A 44 -8.73 -20.68 18.11
N SER A 45 -9.70 -20.71 17.21
CA SER A 45 -10.04 -21.92 16.43
C SER A 45 -9.14 -22.11 15.21
N LYS A 46 -8.54 -21.02 14.73
CA LYS A 46 -7.68 -20.95 13.53
C LYS A 46 -6.32 -20.36 13.88
N ASP A 47 -5.34 -20.62 13.03
CA ASP A 47 -4.02 -20.02 13.22
C ASP A 47 -4.07 -18.50 13.10
N LEU A 48 -3.22 -17.84 13.88
CA LEU A 48 -3.14 -16.38 13.90
C LEU A 48 -2.78 -15.80 12.52
N GLU A 49 -2.02 -16.55 11.71
CA GLU A 49 -1.69 -16.17 10.34
C GLU A 49 -2.92 -16.13 9.43
N ASP A 50 -3.80 -17.14 9.51
CA ASP A 50 -5.04 -17.17 8.74
C ASP A 50 -5.99 -16.04 9.14
N ILE A 51 -6.07 -15.74 10.44
CA ILE A 51 -6.86 -14.65 10.98
C ILE A 51 -6.36 -13.30 10.47
N LYS A 52 -5.03 -13.09 10.49
CA LYS A 52 -4.41 -11.89 9.93
C LYS A 52 -4.68 -11.78 8.43
N ALA A 53 -4.57 -12.87 7.69
CA ALA A 53 -4.86 -12.89 6.26
C ALA A 53 -6.32 -12.48 5.98
N LEU A 54 -7.29 -13.02 6.73
CA LEU A 54 -8.70 -12.63 6.63
C LEU A 54 -8.91 -11.15 6.98
N PHE A 55 -8.26 -10.67 8.04
CA PHE A 55 -8.35 -9.28 8.48
C PHE A 55 -7.85 -8.31 7.40
N TYR A 56 -6.66 -8.58 6.87
CA TYR A 56 -6.09 -7.77 5.81
C TYR A 56 -6.91 -7.85 4.52
N ASP A 57 -7.48 -9.00 4.17
CA ASP A 57 -8.36 -9.12 3.01
C ASP A 57 -9.63 -8.27 3.16
N GLN A 58 -10.25 -8.24 4.34
CA GLN A 58 -11.41 -7.38 4.62
C GLN A 58 -11.04 -5.88 4.58
N GLU A 59 -9.91 -5.50 5.17
CA GLU A 59 -9.42 -4.12 5.14
C GLU A 59 -9.07 -3.67 3.71
N ILE A 60 -8.43 -4.54 2.92
CA ILE A 60 -8.16 -4.29 1.50
C ILE A 60 -9.48 -4.08 0.77
N LYS A 61 -10.47 -4.97 0.92
CA LYS A 61 -11.79 -4.81 0.28
C LYS A 61 -12.47 -3.50 0.65
N LYS A 62 -12.39 -3.09 1.92
CA LYS A 62 -12.95 -1.84 2.40
C LYS A 62 -12.27 -0.64 1.73
N LEU A 63 -10.94 -0.60 1.72
CA LEU A 63 -10.15 0.45 1.07
C LEU A 63 -10.36 0.50 -0.44
N THR A 64 -10.42 -0.67 -1.09
CA THR A 64 -10.71 -0.81 -2.52
C THR A 64 -12.08 -0.22 -2.87
N LYS A 65 -13.09 -0.45 -2.02
CA LYS A 65 -14.42 0.14 -2.18
C LYS A 65 -14.43 1.66 -1.93
N GLU A 66 -13.74 2.13 -0.89
CA GLU A 66 -13.64 3.56 -0.57
C GLU A 66 -12.93 4.36 -1.66
N LEU A 67 -11.91 3.77 -2.29
CA LEU A 67 -11.14 4.39 -3.36
C LEU A 67 -11.72 4.15 -4.75
N GLU A 68 -12.87 3.45 -4.84
CA GLU A 68 -13.52 3.04 -6.11
C GLU A 68 -12.57 2.29 -7.07
N ILE A 69 -11.55 1.63 -6.53
CA ILE A 69 -10.57 0.88 -7.31
C ILE A 69 -11.17 -0.48 -7.63
N GLN A 70 -11.21 -0.89 -8.90
CA GLN A 70 -11.72 -2.22 -9.26
C GLN A 70 -10.63 -3.30 -9.18
N ASP A 71 -9.39 -2.94 -9.54
CA ASP A 71 -8.23 -3.82 -9.46
C ASP A 71 -7.01 -3.01 -9.03
N VAL A 72 -6.62 -3.17 -7.76
CA VAL A 72 -5.47 -2.49 -7.16
C VAL A 72 -4.17 -2.82 -7.91
N ASN A 73 -4.01 -4.05 -8.38
CA ASN A 73 -2.81 -4.45 -9.10
C ASN A 73 -2.76 -3.81 -10.48
N LEU A 74 -3.89 -3.76 -11.18
CA LEU A 74 -3.99 -3.08 -12.46
C LEU A 74 -3.68 -1.59 -12.33
N GLU A 75 -4.19 -0.94 -11.27
CA GLU A 75 -3.98 0.49 -11.08
C GLU A 75 -2.56 0.85 -10.70
N ILE A 76 -1.90 0.04 -9.87
CA ILE A 76 -0.47 0.17 -9.61
C ILE A 76 0.33 -0.07 -10.91
N LYS A 77 0.01 -1.10 -11.69
CA LYS A 77 0.68 -1.35 -12.98
C LYS A 77 0.49 -0.20 -13.96
N ASN A 78 -0.72 0.34 -14.05
CA ASN A 78 -1.04 1.49 -14.91
C ASN A 78 -0.25 2.73 -14.49
N PHE A 79 -0.17 2.99 -13.18
CA PHE A 79 0.64 4.07 -12.64
C PHE A 79 2.12 3.90 -12.98
N ILE A 80 2.70 2.72 -12.72
CA ILE A 80 4.10 2.41 -13.04
C ILE A 80 4.36 2.57 -14.55
N SER A 81 3.45 2.11 -15.40
CA SER A 81 3.58 2.24 -16.85
C SER A 81 3.60 3.70 -17.30
N LYS A 82 2.72 4.55 -16.73
CA LYS A 82 2.71 5.99 -17.01
C LYS A 82 4.00 6.67 -16.55
N LEU A 83 4.50 6.31 -15.37
CA LEU A 83 5.75 6.86 -14.85
C LEU A 83 6.95 6.49 -15.73
N ASN A 84 7.05 5.24 -16.15
CA ASN A 84 8.12 4.79 -17.04
C ASN A 84 8.06 5.52 -18.39
N LYS A 85 6.88 5.65 -18.99
CA LYS A 85 6.70 6.41 -20.23
C LYS A 85 7.07 7.89 -20.07
N TYR A 86 6.71 8.50 -18.95
CA TYR A 86 7.10 9.88 -18.65
C TYR A 86 8.62 10.02 -18.58
N ASN A 87 9.29 9.11 -17.86
CA ASN A 87 10.75 9.11 -17.75
C ASN A 87 11.42 8.91 -19.11
N GLU A 88 10.97 7.94 -19.90
CA GLU A 88 11.50 7.71 -21.26
C GLU A 88 11.34 8.96 -22.14
N LEU A 89 10.17 9.59 -22.13
CA LEU A 89 9.92 10.83 -22.88
C LEU A 89 10.80 11.98 -22.40
N LYS A 90 10.96 12.13 -21.09
CA LYS A 90 11.84 13.14 -20.49
C LYS A 90 13.29 12.93 -20.91
N ASP A 91 13.79 11.70 -20.84
CA ASP A 91 15.17 11.36 -21.19
C ASP A 91 15.45 11.59 -22.68
N ILE A 92 14.51 11.20 -23.55
CA ILE A 92 14.58 11.47 -24.99
C ILE A 92 14.59 12.99 -25.23
N GLY A 93 13.70 13.73 -24.56
CA GLY A 93 13.61 15.19 -24.63
C GLY A 93 14.93 15.85 -24.24
N GLN A 94 15.49 15.49 -23.08
CA GLN A 94 16.76 16.02 -22.59
C GLN A 94 17.93 15.68 -23.51
N ALA A 95 17.97 14.46 -24.07
CA ALA A 95 19.01 14.07 -25.03
C ALA A 95 18.94 14.89 -26.33
N MET A 96 17.73 15.18 -26.84
CA MET A 96 17.54 16.03 -28.00
C MET A 96 17.95 17.48 -27.70
N ILE A 97 17.55 18.02 -26.55
CA ILE A 97 17.94 19.36 -26.09
C ILE A 97 19.47 19.47 -26.02
N GLY A 98 20.15 18.49 -25.43
CA GLY A 98 21.61 18.46 -25.36
C GLY A 98 22.26 18.57 -26.74
N LYS A 99 21.79 17.78 -27.72
CA LYS A 99 22.28 17.87 -29.10
C LYS A 99 22.00 19.22 -29.75
N ILE A 100 20.83 19.82 -29.50
CA ILE A 100 20.48 21.14 -30.05
C ILE A 100 21.37 22.22 -29.42
N ALA A 101 21.62 22.14 -28.12
CA ALA A 101 22.50 23.04 -27.40
C ALA A 101 23.92 22.98 -27.96
N ASP A 102 24.47 21.78 -28.14
CA ASP A 102 25.78 21.53 -28.75
C ASP A 102 25.87 22.11 -30.17
N LEU A 103 24.86 21.85 -31.02
CA LEU A 103 24.82 22.35 -32.40
C LEU A 103 24.74 23.87 -32.49
N LYS A 104 24.07 24.51 -31.54
CA LYS A 104 23.90 25.97 -31.48
C LYS A 104 25.01 26.68 -30.69
N GLY A 105 25.89 25.93 -30.03
CA GLY A 105 26.91 26.49 -29.13
C GLY A 105 26.31 27.21 -27.92
N ILE A 106 25.09 26.83 -27.51
CA ILE A 106 24.40 27.39 -26.34
C ILE A 106 24.39 26.37 -25.22
N THR A 107 24.10 26.82 -24.01
CA THR A 107 23.95 25.94 -22.85
C THR A 107 22.61 25.20 -22.88
N ILE A 108 22.53 24.05 -22.19
CA ILE A 108 21.27 23.30 -22.01
C ILE A 108 20.19 24.17 -21.35
N LYS A 109 20.58 25.07 -20.45
CA LYS A 109 19.66 25.99 -19.77
C LYS A 109 19.01 26.96 -20.76
N GLU A 110 19.80 27.60 -21.62
CA GLU A 110 19.30 28.48 -22.68
C GLU A 110 18.42 27.72 -23.68
N ALA A 111 18.79 26.47 -24.01
CA ALA A 111 17.97 25.62 -24.85
C ALA A 111 16.61 25.28 -24.20
N ASN A 112 16.58 24.94 -22.90
CA ASN A 112 15.34 24.70 -22.16
C ASN A 112 14.44 25.93 -22.11
N GLU A 113 15.01 27.13 -21.95
CA GLU A 113 14.27 28.40 -21.99
C GLU A 113 13.62 28.66 -23.37
N ILE A 114 14.32 28.33 -24.47
CA ILE A 114 13.80 28.44 -25.85
C ILE A 114 12.63 27.48 -26.10
N PHE A 115 12.67 26.28 -25.52
CA PHE A 115 11.63 25.26 -25.67
C PHE A 115 10.55 25.33 -24.58
N GLU A 116 10.61 26.32 -23.69
CA GLU A 116 9.69 26.52 -22.56
C GLU A 116 9.53 25.28 -21.64
N ILE A 117 10.56 24.42 -21.58
CA ILE A 117 10.54 23.22 -20.74
C ILE A 117 10.90 23.65 -19.31
N LYS A 118 9.88 23.78 -18.46
CA LYS A 118 10.06 24.04 -17.03
C LYS A 118 10.29 22.72 -16.29
N GLU A 119 11.43 22.61 -15.61
CA GLU A 119 11.61 21.59 -14.58
C GLU A 119 10.77 22.00 -13.37
N GLU A 120 9.60 21.38 -13.19
CA GLU A 120 8.88 21.45 -11.93
C GLU A 120 9.57 20.49 -10.94
N TYR A 121 10.17 21.08 -9.89
CA TYR A 121 10.84 20.39 -8.79
C TYR A 121 9.84 19.87 -7.76
#